data_AF-A0A4R5F6B8-F1
#
_entry.id   AF-A0A4R5F6B8-F1
#
_cell.length_a   1.000
_cell.length_b   1.000
_cell.length_c   1.000
_cell.angle_alpha   90.00
_cell.angle_beta   90.00
_cell.angle_gamma   90.00
#
_symmetry.space_group_name_H-M   'P 1'
#
loop_
_entity.id
_entity.type
_entity.pdbx_description
1 polymer ?
#
loop_
_entity_poly.entity_id
_entity_poly.type
_entity_poly.pdbx_seq_one_letter_code
_entity_poly.pdbx_strand_id
1 'polypeptide(L)'
;MKFTTINLGDNKIEVFNSFMAKETIVLNGKVVSEKRSITGATHHFKMIENDQEVACKFILGYGQNGVVMSLYKDNKPVIESQKSMFFGFVFITLLMFGFVFFYNLISN
;
A
#
# COMPACT_ATOMS: atom_id res chain seq x y z
N MET A 1 -7.76 -11.21 1.54
CA MET A 1 -9.06 -10.83 2.11
C MET A 1 -9.43 -9.45 1.56
N LYS A 2 -10.73 -9.13 1.50
CA LYS A 2 -11.15 -7.77 1.15
C LYS A 2 -10.73 -6.82 2.26
N PHE A 3 -9.98 -5.79 1.90
CA PHE A 3 -9.47 -4.79 2.81
C PHE A 3 -10.42 -3.58 2.88
N THR A 4 -10.81 -3.03 1.72
CA THR A 4 -11.76 -1.92 1.67
C THR A 4 -12.53 -1.88 0.36
N THR A 5 -13.57 -1.04 0.32
CA THR A 5 -14.32 -0.67 -0.89
C THR A 5 -14.51 0.83 -0.90
N ILE A 6 -14.22 1.46 -2.04
CA ILE A 6 -14.34 2.89 -2.26
C ILE A 6 -15.29 3.09 -3.44
N ASN A 7 -16.35 3.86 -3.24
CA ASN A 7 -17.24 4.29 -4.32
C ASN A 7 -16.83 5.70 -4.75
N LEU A 8 -16.53 5.88 -6.04
CA LEU A 8 -16.11 7.16 -6.62
C LEU A 8 -16.90 7.41 -7.90
N GLY A 9 -17.95 8.24 -7.81
CA GLY A 9 -18.97 8.33 -8.85
C GLY A 9 -19.64 6.95 -9.04
N ASP A 10 -19.77 6.52 -10.29
CA ASP A 10 -20.32 5.20 -10.65
C ASP A 10 -19.28 4.07 -10.57
N ASN A 11 -18.03 4.38 -10.22
CA ASN A 11 -16.96 3.41 -10.12
C ASN A 11 -16.85 2.83 -8.70
N LYS A 12 -16.74 1.50 -8.63
CA LYS A 12 -16.48 0.75 -7.41
C LYS A 12 -15.07 0.20 -7.42
N ILE A 13 -14.24 0.67 -6.49
CA ILE A 13 -12.86 0.23 -6.30
C ILE A 13 -12.82 -0.69 -5.08
N GLU A 14 -12.44 -1.94 -5.27
CA GLU A 14 -12.28 -2.92 -4.21
C GLU A 14 -10.80 -3.26 -4.05
N VAL A 15 -10.32 -3.20 -2.81
CA VAL A 15 -8.93 -3.44 -2.48
C VAL A 15 -8.85 -4.70 -1.66
N PHE A 16 -7.94 -5.59 -2.04
CA PHE A 16 -7.68 -6.83 -1.36
C PHE A 16 -6.22 -6.86 -0.91
N ASN A 17 -6.00 -7.31 0.32
CA ASN A 17 -4.69 -7.60 0.86
C ASN A 17 -4.70 -9.04 1.40
N SER A 18 -3.67 -9.83 1.09
CA SER A 18 -3.52 -11.20 1.58
C SER A 18 -2.39 -11.28 2.62
N PHE A 19 -2.47 -12.30 3.48
CA PHE A 19 -1.42 -12.60 4.45
C PHE A 19 -0.03 -12.81 3.80
N MET A 20 0.01 -13.25 2.54
CA MET A 20 1.24 -13.37 1.75
C MET A 20 1.62 -12.07 1.03
N ALA A 21 1.26 -10.92 1.61
CA ALA A 21 1.61 -9.59 1.11
C ALA A 21 1.11 -9.30 -0.32
N LYS A 22 0.06 -9.99 -0.79
CA LYS A 22 -0.51 -9.80 -2.12
C LYS A 22 -1.58 -8.70 -2.07
N GLU A 23 -1.35 -7.64 -2.82
CA GLU A 23 -2.22 -6.47 -2.96
C GLU A 23 -2.90 -6.52 -4.33
N THR A 24 -4.23 -6.48 -4.36
CA THR A 24 -5.02 -6.53 -5.60
C THR A 24 -6.05 -5.39 -5.60
N ILE A 25 -6.10 -4.65 -6.72
CA ILE A 25 -7.07 -3.61 -6.98
C ILE A 25 -8.06 -4.11 -8.04
N VAL A 26 -9.33 -4.06 -7.70
CA VAL A 26 -10.45 -4.45 -8.56
C VAL A 26 -11.30 -3.21 -8.83
N LEU A 27 -11.50 -2.88 -10.09
CA LEU A 27 -12.36 -1.79 -10.54
C LEU A 27 -13.58 -2.40 -11.23
N ASN A 28 -14.78 -2.12 -10.72
CA ASN A 28 -16.05 -2.60 -11.27
C ASN A 28 -16.05 -4.13 -11.51
N GLY A 29 -15.50 -4.89 -10.56
CA GLY A 29 -15.39 -6.35 -10.65
C GLY A 29 -14.21 -6.89 -11.47
N LYS A 30 -13.45 -6.04 -12.17
CA LYS A 30 -12.26 -6.44 -12.95
C LYS A 30 -10.97 -6.12 -12.21
N VAL A 31 -10.04 -7.08 -12.14
CA VAL A 31 -8.69 -6.84 -11.61
C VAL A 31 -7.95 -5.87 -12.53
N VAL A 32 -7.55 -4.71 -12.00
CA VAL A 32 -6.81 -3.67 -12.74
C VAL A 32 -5.36 -3.53 -12.28
N SER A 33 -5.02 -4.04 -11.10
CA SER A 33 -3.63 -4.06 -10.62
C SER A 33 -3.42 -5.15 -9.58
N GLU A 34 -2.24 -5.76 -9.60
CA GLU A 34 -1.83 -6.78 -8.65
C GLU A 34 -0.33 -6.66 -8.36
N LYS A 35 0.05 -6.64 -7.08
CA LYS A 35 1.45 -6.54 -6.62
C LYS A 35 1.67 -7.39 -5.38
N ARG A 36 2.92 -7.76 -5.11
CA ARG A 36 3.33 -8.31 -3.82
C ARG A 36 4.21 -7.29 -3.12
N SER A 37 3.81 -6.83 -1.93
CA SER A 37 4.59 -5.88 -1.13
C SER A 37 4.35 -6.06 0.36
N ILE A 38 5.44 -6.13 1.13
CA ILE A 38 5.42 -6.28 2.59
C ILE A 38 5.13 -4.93 3.26
N THR A 39 5.63 -3.83 2.70
CA THR A 39 5.53 -2.47 3.26
C THR A 39 4.49 -1.60 2.56
N GLY A 40 3.79 -2.13 1.57
CA GLY A 40 2.84 -1.42 0.72
C GLY A 40 3.38 -1.13 -0.69
N ALA A 41 2.50 -1.03 -1.69
CA ALA A 41 2.87 -0.64 -3.05
C ALA A 41 2.03 0.50 -3.60
N THR A 42 2.54 1.12 -4.66
CA THR A 42 1.76 2.04 -5.51
C THR A 42 1.21 1.29 -6.71
N HIS A 43 -0.10 1.31 -6.87
CA HIS A 43 -0.85 0.78 -7.99
C HIS A 43 -1.29 1.93 -8.90
N HIS A 44 -1.05 1.78 -10.20
CA HIS A 44 -1.57 2.69 -11.21
C HIS A 44 -2.60 1.94 -12.05
N PHE A 45 -3.73 2.58 -12.29
CA PHE A 45 -4.79 2.06 -13.14
C PHE A 45 -5.57 3.23 -13.73
N LYS A 46 -6.46 2.93 -14.69
CA LYS A 46 -7.37 3.92 -15.27
C LYS A 46 -8.81 3.55 -14.93
N MET A 47 -9.65 4.55 -14.79
CA MET A 47 -11.10 4.38 -14.69
C MET A 47 -11.80 5.21 -15.76
N ILE A 48 -13.04 4.86 -16.07
CA ILE A 48 -13.87 5.65 -17.00
C ILE A 48 -14.81 6.53 -16.18
N GLU A 49 -14.80 7.83 -16.47
CA GLU A 49 -15.69 8.82 -15.87
C GLU A 49 -16.13 9.77 -16.99
N ASN A 50 -17.45 9.94 -17.19
CA ASN A 50 -18.00 10.75 -18.29
C ASN A 50 -17.40 10.43 -19.67
N ASP A 51 -17.32 9.13 -20.01
CA ASP A 51 -16.73 8.63 -21.26
C ASP A 51 -15.24 8.97 -21.47
N GLN A 52 -14.54 9.40 -20.42
CA GLN A 52 -13.11 9.73 -20.47
C GLN A 52 -12.29 8.82 -19.57
N GLU A 53 -11.08 8.47 -20.01
CA GLU A 53 -10.10 7.77 -19.19
C GLU A 53 -9.47 8.72 -18.17
N VAL A 54 -9.61 8.37 -16.90
CA VAL A 54 -9.06 9.11 -15.78
C VAL A 54 -7.95 8.29 -15.12
N ALA A 55 -6.81 8.94 -14.86
CA ALA A 55 -5.66 8.27 -14.26
C ALA A 55 -5.81 8.17 -12.74
N CYS A 56 -5.71 6.95 -12.22
CA CYS A 56 -5.80 6.66 -10.80
C CYS A 56 -4.49 6.12 -10.26
N LYS A 57 -4.09 6.63 -9.09
CA LYS A 57 -2.94 6.16 -8.33
C LYS A 57 -3.40 5.80 -6.93
N PHE A 58 -3.32 4.52 -6.60
CA PHE A 58 -3.66 3.99 -5.29
C PHE A 58 -2.40 3.54 -4.58
N ILE A 59 -2.20 3.99 -3.35
CA ILE A 59 -1.00 3.74 -2.57
C ILE A 59 -1.40 3.03 -1.29
N LEU A 60 -0.84 1.85 -1.06
CA LEU A 60 -0.88 1.16 0.21
C LEU A 60 0.43 1.39 0.96
N GLY A 61 0.36 1.40 2.28
CA GLY A 61 1.51 1.54 3.16
C GLY A 61 1.15 1.27 4.60
N TYR A 62 2.08 1.58 5.52
CA TYR A 62 1.85 1.49 6.95
C TYR A 62 2.00 2.86 7.63
N GLY A 63 1.03 3.19 8.47
CA GLY A 63 1.01 4.30 9.41
C GLY A 63 1.29 3.82 10.83
N GLN A 64 1.15 4.72 11.80
CA GLN A 64 1.30 4.36 13.22
C GLN A 64 0.25 3.33 13.69
N ASN A 65 -0.97 3.40 13.15
CA ASN A 65 -2.11 2.59 13.57
C ASN A 65 -2.44 1.43 12.63
N GLY A 66 -1.50 1.02 11.77
CA GLY A 66 -1.68 -0.08 10.82
C GLY A 66 -1.66 0.34 9.36
N VAL A 67 -2.35 -0.40 8.50
CA VAL A 67 -2.35 -0.17 7.04
C VAL A 67 -3.03 1.16 6.72
N VAL A 68 -2.36 1.99 5.92
CA VAL A 68 -2.88 3.27 5.42
C VAL A 68 -3.02 3.23 3.91
N MET A 69 -3.92 4.05 3.38
CA MET A 69 -4.16 4.14 1.95
C MET A 69 -4.24 5.58 1.46
N SER A 70 -3.87 5.79 0.20
CA SER A 70 -4.09 7.07 -0.47
C SER A 70 -4.56 6.82 -1.90
N LEU A 71 -5.53 7.60 -2.35
CA LEU A 71 -6.10 7.53 -3.69
C LEU A 71 -6.00 8.91 -4.32
N TYR A 72 -5.39 8.96 -5.50
CA TYR A 72 -5.30 10.16 -6.31
C TYR A 72 -6.02 9.92 -7.65
N LYS A 73 -6.76 10.94 -8.08
CA LYS A 73 -7.45 11.04 -9.37
C LYS A 73 -6.84 12.21 -10.14
N ASP A 74 -6.27 11.96 -11.32
CA ASP A 74 -5.53 12.96 -12.11
C ASP A 74 -4.52 13.75 -11.26
N ASN A 75 -3.77 13.00 -10.44
CA ASN A 75 -2.77 13.51 -9.51
C ASN A 75 -3.31 14.42 -8.38
N LYS A 76 -4.64 14.59 -8.26
CA LYS A 76 -5.30 15.27 -7.14
C LYS A 76 -5.69 14.25 -6.06
N PRO A 77 -5.41 14.50 -4.78
CA PRO A 77 -5.77 13.58 -3.70
C PRO A 77 -7.29 13.53 -3.53
N VAL A 78 -7.83 12.33 -3.52
CA VAL A 78 -9.21 12.03 -3.10
C VAL A 78 -9.20 11.52 -1.66
N ILE A 79 -8.21 10.68 -1.33
CA ILE A 79 -7.93 10.20 0.02
C ILE A 79 -6.43 10.33 0.20
N GLU A 80 -5.99 10.98 1.29
CA GLU A 80 -4.59 11.12 1.62
C GLU A 80 -4.37 10.71 3.08
N SER A 81 -3.43 9.79 3.30
CA SER A 81 -3.09 9.32 4.65
C SER A 81 -1.68 9.75 4.99
N GLN A 82 -1.45 10.09 6.26
CA GLN A 82 -0.11 10.31 6.78
C GLN A 82 0.65 8.98 6.81
N LYS A 83 1.75 8.92 6.05
CA LYS A 83 2.67 7.78 6.10
C LYS A 83 3.59 7.90 7.31
N SER A 84 3.85 6.78 7.97
CA SER A 84 4.79 6.71 9.08
C SER A 84 6.11 6.08 8.63
N MET A 85 7.24 6.69 8.96
CA MET A 85 8.57 6.12 8.70
C MET A 85 8.96 5.03 9.73
N PHE A 86 8.08 4.75 10.70
CA PHE A 86 8.36 3.89 11.86
C PHE A 86 8.93 2.51 11.50
N PHE A 87 8.43 1.85 10.46
CA PHE A 87 8.93 0.52 10.05
C PHE A 87 10.38 0.55 9.54
N GLY A 88 10.82 1.64 8.91
CA GLY A 88 12.22 1.80 8.52
C GLY A 88 13.15 1.87 9.74
N PHE A 89 12.74 2.61 10.77
CA PHE A 89 13.50 2.73 12.01
C PHE A 89 13.58 1.41 12.80
N VAL A 90 12.48 0.65 12.87
CA VAL A 90 12.47 -0.68 13.54
C VAL A 90 13.40 -1.66 12.82
N PHE A 91 13.43 -1.66 11.49
CA PHE A 91 14.31 -2.56 10.75
C PHE A 91 15.80 -2.23 10.97
N ILE A 92 16.16 -0.94 10.94
CA ILE A 92 17.53 -0.49 11.21
C ILE A 92 17.96 -0.85 12.63
N THR A 93 17.09 -0.63 13.62
CA THR A 93 17.41 -0.99 15.02
C THR A 93 17.62 -2.49 15.19
N LEU A 94 16.77 -3.34 14.59
CA LEU A 94 16.95 -4.79 14.63
C LEU A 94 18.26 -5.25 13.97
N LEU A 95 18.65 -4.64 12.84
CA LEU A 95 19.92 -4.94 12.19
C LEU A 95 21.11 -4.56 13.08
N MET A 96 21.07 -3.40 13.75
CA MET A 96 22.12 -2.95 14.65
C MET A 96 22.23 -3.86 15.89
N PHE A 97 21.12 -4.22 16.51
CA PHE A 97 21.12 -5.16 17.64
C PHE A 97 21.61 -6.55 17.23
N GLY A 98 21.18 -7.06 16.08
CA GLY A 98 21.67 -8.32 15.53
C GLY A 98 23.18 -8.26 15.32
N PHE A 99 23.69 -7.20 14.68
CA PHE A 99 25.12 -7.03 14.45
C PHE A 99 25.93 -7.03 15.75
N VAL A 100 25.51 -6.25 16.75
CA VAL A 100 26.18 -6.19 18.06
C VAL A 100 26.14 -7.55 18.77
N PHE A 101 25.00 -8.24 18.74
CA PHE A 101 24.87 -9.57 19.34
C PHE A 101 25.81 -10.59 18.70
N PHE A 102 25.82 -10.67 17.36
CA PHE A 102 26.71 -11.58 16.64
C PHE A 102 28.19 -11.22 16.81
N TYR A 103 28.54 -9.94 16.81
CA TYR A 103 29.91 -9.49 17.06
C TYR A 103 30.42 -9.98 18.42
N ASN A 104 29.65 -9.77 19.49
CA ASN A 104 30.00 -10.20 20.84
C ASN A 104 30.12 -11.73 21.00
N LEU A 105 29.39 -12.50 20.18
CA LEU A 105 29.39 -13.96 20.20
C LEU A 105 30.60 -14.56 19.46
N ILE A 106 31.16 -13.81 18.50
CA ILE A 106 32.37 -14.20 17.75
C ILE A 106 33.64 -13.71 18.44
N SER A 107 33.56 -12.60 19.18
CA SER A 107 34.71 -11.97 19.86
C SER A 107 35.00 -12.50 21.26
N ASN A 108 34.14 -13.36 21.82
CA ASN A 108 34.35 -14.11 23.07
C ASN A 108 34.58 -15.59 22.75
#